data_AF-A0A9N9AVE4-F1
#
_entry.id   AF-A0A9N9AVE4-F1
#
_cell.length_a   1.000
_cell.length_b   1.000
_cell.length_c   1.000
_cell.angle_alpha   90.00
_cell.angle_beta   90.00
_cell.angle_gamma   90.00
#
_symmetry.space_group_name_H-M   'P 1'
#
loop_
_entity.id
_entity.type
_entity.pdbx_description
1 polymer ?
#
loop_
_entity_poly.entity_id
_entity_poly.type
_entity_poly.pdbx_seq_one_letter_code
_entity_poly.pdbx_strand_id
1 'polypeptide(L)'
;MPATRKHLHISKPRRRQRSVSLTTRASRCGVKNYVNVLKSVHPTVELFFPVTKQYLQEYIDAKKKQGTIKANSLDQYFQHIESYNMALGHGWDSQEFEPMMREVLEDLVQNEEKCNGTRKNTSTPEDEDELSHEDSNDKQRIK
;
A
#
# COMPACT_ATOMS: atom_id res chain seq x y z
N MET A 1 34.35 1.44 16.35
CA MET A 1 33.17 0.69 15.84
C MET A 1 31.92 1.52 16.08
N PRO A 2 31.30 2.19 15.09
CA PRO A 2 29.98 2.77 15.28
C PRO A 2 28.90 1.87 14.66
N ALA A 3 27.97 1.41 15.49
CA ALA A 3 26.75 0.75 15.06
C ALA A 3 25.81 1.77 14.39
N THR A 4 25.58 1.62 13.09
CA THR A 4 24.62 2.42 12.33
C THR A 4 23.21 1.88 12.57
N ARG A 5 22.56 2.40 13.62
CA ARG A 5 21.12 2.22 13.87
C ARG A 5 20.35 2.86 12.71
N LYS A 6 19.82 2.04 11.80
CA LYS A 6 18.95 2.51 10.70
C LYS A 6 17.66 3.06 11.30
N HIS A 7 17.56 4.39 11.33
CA HIS A 7 16.37 5.10 11.74
C HIS A 7 15.31 4.96 10.64
N LEU A 8 14.25 4.19 10.90
CA LEU A 8 13.12 4.09 9.98
C LEU A 8 12.39 5.43 9.96
N HIS A 9 12.47 6.17 8.86
CA HIS A 9 11.74 7.43 8.68
C HIS A 9 10.31 7.15 8.17
N ILE A 10 9.46 6.55 9.01
CA ILE A 10 7.99 6.67 8.85
C ILE A 10 7.50 7.67 9.90
N SER A 11 7.71 8.94 9.59
CA SER A 11 7.10 10.05 10.33
C SER A 11 6.99 11.25 9.42
N LYS A 12 6.27 11.05 8.30
CA LYS A 12 5.63 12.18 7.63
C LYS A 12 4.15 12.12 8.02
N PRO A 13 3.63 13.11 8.78
CA PRO A 13 2.18 13.23 8.95
C PRO A 13 1.56 13.26 7.55
N ARG A 14 0.46 12.51 7.36
CA ARG A 14 -0.27 12.43 6.10
C ARG A 14 -0.52 13.85 5.62
N ARG A 15 0.27 14.30 4.65
CA ARG A 15 0.23 15.67 4.16
C ARG A 15 -1.14 15.83 3.52
N ARG A 16 -2.04 16.55 4.19
CA ARG A 16 -3.36 16.97 3.67
C ARG A 16 -3.14 17.89 2.45
N GLN A 17 -2.63 17.37 1.33
CA GLN A 17 -2.47 18.13 0.10
C GLN A 17 -3.76 18.03 -0.71
N ARG A 18 -4.50 19.14 -0.71
CA ARG A 18 -5.75 19.41 -1.44
C ARG A 18 -6.93 18.57 -0.97
N SER A 19 -7.95 19.25 -0.47
CA SER A 19 -9.30 18.71 -0.36
C SER A 19 -9.63 17.96 -1.66
N VAL A 20 -9.85 16.64 -1.56
CA VAL A 20 -10.26 15.86 -2.71
C VAL A 20 -11.64 16.38 -3.11
N SER A 21 -11.76 16.94 -4.31
CA SER A 21 -13.02 17.53 -4.74
C SER A 21 -14.09 16.43 -4.84
N LEU A 22 -15.16 16.58 -4.06
CA LEU A 22 -16.32 15.69 -3.95
C LEU A 22 -17.01 15.45 -5.29
N THR A 23 -16.85 16.38 -6.22
CA THR A 23 -17.47 16.33 -7.55
C THR A 23 -16.66 15.51 -8.55
N THR A 24 -15.41 15.14 -8.23
CA THR A 24 -14.57 14.35 -9.14
C THR A 24 -15.11 12.93 -9.28
N ARG A 25 -14.95 12.36 -10.48
CA ARG A 25 -15.33 10.96 -10.76
C ARG A 25 -14.58 9.97 -9.85
N ALA A 26 -13.33 10.27 -9.51
CA ALA A 26 -12.51 9.45 -8.62
C ALA A 26 -13.08 9.39 -7.20
N SER A 27 -13.47 10.54 -6.64
CA SER A 27 -14.13 10.63 -5.32
C SER A 27 -15.42 9.79 -5.28
N ARG A 28 -16.26 9.90 -6.32
CA ARG A 28 -17.48 9.10 -6.47
C ARG A 28 -17.21 7.60 -6.55
N CYS A 29 -16.07 7.18 -7.10
CA CYS A 29 -15.70 5.77 -7.22
C CYS A 29 -15.41 5.14 -5.84
N GLY A 30 -14.65 5.81 -4.98
CA GLY A 30 -14.34 5.31 -3.64
C GLY A 30 -15.58 5.18 -2.76
N VAL A 31 -16.42 6.21 -2.75
CA VAL A 31 -17.69 6.22 -1.97
C VAL A 31 -18.66 5.15 -2.48
N LYS A 32 -18.84 5.02 -3.80
CA LYS A 32 -19.70 3.99 -4.38
C LYS A 32 -19.19 2.58 -4.07
N ASN A 33 -17.87 2.38 -4.07
CA ASN A 33 -17.28 1.10 -3.72
C ASN A 33 -17.60 0.71 -2.27
N TYR A 34 -17.39 1.65 -1.33
CA TYR A 34 -17.75 1.48 0.08
C TYR A 34 -19.21 1.09 0.28
N VAL A 35 -20.13 1.88 -0.31
CA VAL A 35 -21.58 1.60 -0.22
C VAL A 35 -21.92 0.24 -0.81
N ASN A 36 -21.37 -0.13 -1.97
CA ASN A 36 -21.66 -1.42 -2.60
C ASN A 36 -21.17 -2.61 -1.77
N VAL A 37 -19.97 -2.50 -1.19
CA VAL A 37 -19.42 -3.54 -0.31
C VAL A 37 -20.31 -3.70 0.92
N LEU A 38 -20.67 -2.59 1.59
CA LEU A 38 -21.51 -2.69 2.77
C LEU A 38 -22.95 -3.12 2.46
N LYS A 39 -23.53 -2.75 1.31
CA LYS A 39 -24.82 -3.31 0.86
C LYS A 39 -24.78 -4.82 0.67
N SER A 40 -23.63 -5.39 0.29
CA SER A 40 -23.50 -6.84 0.17
C SER A 40 -23.45 -7.55 1.53
N VAL A 41 -22.98 -6.85 2.57
CA VAL A 41 -22.93 -7.37 3.95
C VAL A 41 -24.25 -7.13 4.68
N HIS A 42 -24.84 -5.95 4.47
CA HIS A 42 -26.05 -5.46 5.14
C HIS A 42 -27.10 -5.03 4.10
N PRO A 43 -27.80 -5.98 3.45
CA PRO A 43 -28.75 -5.67 2.40
C PRO A 43 -29.98 -4.88 2.88
N THR A 44 -30.27 -4.93 4.18
CA THR A 44 -31.42 -4.25 4.81
C THR A 44 -31.10 -2.82 5.26
N VAL A 45 -29.83 -2.40 5.22
CA VAL A 45 -29.40 -1.06 5.64
C VAL A 45 -29.48 -0.10 4.45
N GLU A 46 -30.25 0.98 4.60
CA GLU A 46 -30.46 1.96 3.52
C GLU A 46 -29.30 2.98 3.41
N LEU A 47 -28.68 3.35 4.54
CA LEU A 47 -27.65 4.38 4.64
C LEU A 47 -26.43 3.89 5.42
N PHE A 48 -25.24 4.13 4.87
CA PHE A 48 -23.93 3.77 5.47
C PHE A 48 -23.11 4.99 5.92
N PHE A 49 -23.79 6.14 6.00
CA PHE A 49 -23.27 7.40 6.54
C PHE A 49 -24.21 7.82 7.69
N PRO A 50 -23.69 8.32 8.83
CA PRO A 50 -22.28 8.57 9.14
C PRO A 50 -21.43 7.30 9.20
N VAL A 51 -20.15 7.41 8.84
CA VAL A 51 -19.20 6.29 8.93
C VAL A 51 -18.97 5.97 10.39
N THR A 52 -19.25 4.72 10.77
CA THR A 52 -18.98 4.18 12.11
C THR A 52 -17.74 3.28 12.07
N LYS A 53 -17.14 3.03 13.25
CA LYS A 53 -16.06 2.05 13.39
C LYS A 53 -16.43 0.70 12.79
N GLN A 54 -17.64 0.23 13.09
CA GLN A 54 -18.13 -1.05 12.63
C GLN A 54 -18.15 -1.11 11.10
N TYR A 55 -18.76 -0.11 10.44
CA TYR A 55 -18.85 -0.10 8.98
C TYR A 55 -17.48 0.05 8.31
N LEU A 56 -16.57 0.83 8.89
CA LEU A 56 -15.22 0.95 8.36
C LEU A 56 -14.44 -0.37 8.51
N GLN A 57 -14.55 -1.03 9.66
CA GLN A 57 -13.93 -2.33 9.91
C GLN A 57 -14.47 -3.41 8.96
N GLU A 58 -15.79 -3.52 8.81
CA GLU A 58 -16.41 -4.49 7.91
C GLU A 58 -16.01 -4.26 6.45
N TYR A 59 -15.91 -2.99 6.03
CA TYR A 59 -15.40 -2.64 4.71
C TYR A 59 -13.94 -3.10 4.55
N ILE A 60 -13.09 -2.84 5.54
CA ILE A 60 -11.68 -3.29 5.56
C ILE A 60 -11.59 -4.81 5.48
N ASP A 61 -12.36 -5.53 6.29
CA ASP A 61 -12.36 -6.98 6.32
C ASP A 61 -12.83 -7.57 5.00
N ALA A 62 -13.86 -6.99 4.37
CA ALA A 62 -14.31 -7.37 3.04
C ALA A 62 -13.21 -7.15 1.98
N LYS A 63 -12.46 -6.04 2.08
CA LYS A 63 -11.32 -5.76 1.20
C LYS A 63 -10.13 -6.69 1.42
N LYS A 64 -9.82 -7.02 2.67
CA LYS A 64 -8.79 -8.03 3.01
C LYS A 64 -9.18 -9.40 2.46
N LYS A 65 -10.45 -9.82 2.65
CA LYS A 65 -10.99 -11.08 2.11
C LYS A 65 -10.93 -11.14 0.58
N GLN A 66 -11.15 -10.01 -0.10
CA GLN A 66 -11.06 -9.94 -1.55
C GLN A 66 -9.63 -10.22 -2.06
N GLY A 67 -8.60 -9.83 -1.30
CA GLY A 67 -7.20 -10.18 -1.56
C GLY A 67 -6.54 -9.54 -2.81
N THR A 68 -7.28 -8.79 -3.63
CA THR A 68 -6.79 -8.21 -4.89
C THR A 68 -6.54 -6.69 -4.83
N ILE A 69 -6.85 -6.04 -3.71
CA ILE A 69 -6.72 -4.58 -3.56
C ILE A 69 -5.27 -4.20 -3.25
N LYS A 70 -4.76 -3.16 -3.92
CA LYS A 70 -3.43 -2.58 -3.62
C LYS A 70 -3.51 -1.54 -2.52
N ALA A 71 -2.43 -1.36 -1.76
CA ALA A 71 -2.38 -0.39 -0.66
C ALA A 71 -2.73 1.03 -1.12
N ASN A 72 -2.11 1.53 -2.19
CA ASN A 72 -2.38 2.87 -2.73
C ASN A 72 -3.84 3.08 -3.16
N SER A 73 -4.48 2.04 -3.71
CA SER A 73 -5.89 2.11 -4.13
C SER A 73 -6.82 2.12 -2.92
N LEU A 74 -6.51 1.34 -1.88
CA LEU A 74 -7.28 1.32 -0.65
C LEU A 74 -7.17 2.65 0.11
N ASP A 75 -5.96 3.22 0.18
CA ASP A 75 -5.74 4.54 0.79
C ASP A 75 -6.59 5.61 0.10
N GLN A 76 -6.58 5.65 -1.25
CA GLN A 76 -7.44 6.55 -2.01
C GLN A 76 -8.93 6.40 -1.69
N TYR A 77 -9.42 5.17 -1.52
CA TYR A 77 -10.80 4.94 -1.11
C TYR A 77 -11.09 5.50 0.28
N PHE A 78 -10.18 5.34 1.24
CA PHE A 78 -10.33 5.96 2.56
C PHE A 78 -10.41 7.48 2.47
N GLN A 79 -9.55 8.14 1.68
CA GLN A 79 -9.61 9.61 1.53
C GLN A 79 -10.94 10.07 0.94
N HIS A 80 -11.50 9.29 0.00
CA HIS A 80 -12.80 9.59 -0.60
C HIS A 80 -13.95 9.43 0.40
N ILE A 81 -13.93 8.35 1.18
CA ILE A 81 -14.94 8.08 2.22
C ILE A 81 -14.89 9.15 3.31
N GLU A 82 -13.69 9.47 3.80
CA GLU A 82 -13.43 10.53 4.79
C GLU A 82 -13.97 11.87 4.28
N SER A 83 -13.56 12.29 3.08
CA SER A 83 -13.97 13.57 2.50
C SER A 83 -15.49 13.66 2.33
N TYR A 84 -16.13 12.57 1.88
CA TYR A 84 -17.58 12.55 1.68
C TYR A 84 -18.35 12.55 3.00
N ASN A 85 -17.90 11.78 4.00
CA ASN A 85 -18.49 11.79 5.33
C ASN A 85 -18.43 13.18 5.96
N MET A 86 -17.28 13.85 5.86
CA MET A 86 -17.11 15.24 6.32
C MET A 86 -17.99 16.23 5.54
N ALA A 87 -18.18 16.02 4.24
CA ALA A 87 -19.01 16.88 3.40
C ALA A 87 -20.51 16.81 3.72
N LEU A 88 -20.97 15.66 4.22
CA LEU A 88 -22.33 15.49 4.74
C LEU A 88 -22.53 16.18 6.10
N GLY A 89 -21.48 16.79 6.66
CA GLY A 89 -21.51 17.44 7.97
C GLY A 89 -21.23 16.49 9.13
N HIS A 90 -20.78 15.26 8.87
CA HIS A 90 -20.41 14.30 9.91
C HIS A 90 -18.93 14.45 10.33
N GLY A 91 -18.61 14.04 11.55
CA GLY A 91 -17.23 13.99 12.04
C GLY A 91 -16.46 12.79 11.48
N TRP A 92 -15.13 12.86 11.54
CA TRP A 92 -14.22 11.74 11.26
C TRP A 92 -13.34 11.51 12.48
N ASP A 93 -13.49 10.36 13.14
CA ASP A 93 -12.70 10.03 14.32
C ASP A 93 -11.30 9.54 13.90
N SER A 94 -10.37 10.48 13.71
CA SER A 94 -8.99 10.15 13.37
C SER A 94 -8.28 9.30 14.43
N GLN A 95 -8.64 9.41 15.72
CA GLN A 95 -7.99 8.61 16.76
C GLN A 95 -8.36 7.14 16.63
N GLU A 96 -9.59 6.85 16.22
CA GLU A 96 -10.05 5.48 16.03
C GLU A 96 -9.76 4.94 14.62
N PHE A 97 -9.95 5.76 13.58
CA PHE A 97 -9.89 5.31 12.19
C PHE A 97 -8.47 5.28 11.63
N GLU A 98 -7.58 6.22 11.99
CA GLU A 98 -6.22 6.24 11.44
C GLU A 98 -5.39 5.00 11.78
N PRO A 99 -5.38 4.49 13.03
CA PRO A 99 -4.62 3.28 13.36
C PRO A 99 -5.10 2.07 12.55
N MET A 100 -6.42 1.89 12.43
CA MET A 100 -7.05 0.78 11.71
C MET A 100 -6.72 0.83 10.21
N MET A 101 -6.83 2.01 9.59
CA MET A 101 -6.47 2.19 8.18
C MET A 101 -4.96 2.00 7.96
N ARG A 102 -4.12 2.50 8.87
CA ARG A 102 -2.67 2.37 8.77
C ARG A 102 -2.24 0.90 8.82
N GLU A 103 -2.76 0.15 9.78
CA GLU A 103 -2.45 -1.27 9.95
C GLU A 103 -2.74 -2.06 8.67
N VAL A 104 -3.93 -1.90 8.07
CA VAL A 104 -4.26 -2.61 6.83
C VAL A 104 -3.42 -2.15 5.63
N LEU A 105 -3.05 -0.88 5.56
CA LEU A 105 -2.20 -0.37 4.48
C LEU A 105 -0.77 -0.92 4.62
N GLU A 106 -0.22 -0.98 5.83
CA GLU A 106 1.09 -1.58 6.10
C GLU A 106 1.10 -3.09 5.79
N ASP A 107 0.07 -3.83 6.18
CA ASP A 107 -0.12 -5.25 5.83
C ASP A 107 -0.08 -5.47 4.30
N LEU A 108 -0.80 -4.63 3.55
CA LEU A 108 -0.86 -4.74 2.10
C LEU A 108 0.49 -4.44 1.44
N VAL A 109 1.21 -3.41 1.90
CA VAL A 109 2.55 -3.08 1.40
C VAL A 109 3.52 -4.24 1.63
N GLN A 110 3.52 -4.85 2.82
CA GLN A 110 4.39 -5.99 3.12
C GLN A 110 4.07 -7.22 2.26
N ASN A 111 2.79 -7.46 1.97
CA ASN A 111 2.37 -8.56 1.10
C ASN A 111 2.78 -8.33 -0.37
N GLU A 112 2.71 -7.08 -0.84
CA GLU A 112 3.22 -6.69 -2.16
C GLU A 112 4.74 -6.91 -2.26
N GLU A 113 5.50 -6.55 -1.21
CA GLU A 113 6.96 -6.74 -1.15
C GLU A 113 7.37 -8.22 -1.12
N LYS A 114 6.68 -9.06 -0.34
CA LYS A 114 6.91 -10.52 -0.29
C LYS A 114 6.66 -11.19 -1.65
N CYS A 115 5.61 -10.77 -2.37
CA CYS A 115 5.28 -11.33 -3.68
C CYS A 115 6.24 -10.87 -4.80
N ASN A 116 6.91 -9.73 -4.61
CA ASN A 116 7.93 -9.22 -5.53
C ASN A 116 9.34 -9.77 -5.23
N GLY A 117 9.58 -10.28 -4.01
CA GLY A 117 10.86 -10.87 -3.58
C GLY A 117 11.17 -12.24 -4.19
N THR A 118 10.18 -12.98 -4.70
CA THR A 118 10.38 -14.34 -5.24
C THR A 118 10.92 -14.39 -6.68
N ARG A 119 11.17 -13.24 -7.32
CA ARG A 119 11.68 -13.17 -8.71
C ARG A 119 13.18 -12.86 -8.84
N LYS A 120 14.00 -13.17 -7.84
CA LYS A 120 15.47 -13.03 -7.93
C LYS A 120 16.26 -14.17 -7.26
N ASN A 121 16.02 -15.41 -7.65
CA ASN A 121 16.95 -16.51 -7.35
C ASN A 121 17.21 -17.36 -8.60
N THR A 122 18.14 -16.92 -9.44
CA THR A 122 19.09 -17.81 -10.16
C THR A 122 20.33 -16.98 -10.49
N SER A 123 21.22 -16.83 -9.51
CA SER A 123 22.64 -16.66 -9.79
C SER A 123 23.35 -17.83 -9.14
N THR A 124 23.87 -18.68 -10.02
CA THR A 124 24.66 -19.88 -9.84
C THR A 124 25.79 -19.67 -8.82
N PRO A 125 26.12 -20.65 -7.95
CA PRO A 125 27.38 -20.64 -7.23
C PRO A 125 28.45 -21.23 -8.15
N GLU A 126 29.42 -20.42 -8.55
CA GLU A 126 30.65 -20.88 -9.20
C GLU A 126 31.79 -20.53 -8.23
N ASP A 127 32.06 -21.46 -7.32
CA ASP A 127 33.31 -21.54 -6.56
C ASP A 127 34.38 -22.10 -7.52
N GLU A 128 35.30 -21.27 -8.01
CA GLU A 128 36.58 -21.73 -8.55
C GLU A 128 37.67 -20.75 -8.06
N ASP A 129 38.52 -21.28 -7.19
CA ASP A 129 39.68 -20.66 -6.54
C ASP A 129 40.74 -20.10 -7.51
N GLU A 130 41.47 -19.10 -7.00
CA GLU A 130 42.89 -18.77 -7.22
C GLU A 130 43.69 -19.58 -8.26
N LEU A 131 44.44 -18.91 -9.16
CA LEU A 131 45.87 -18.61 -8.97
C LEU A 131 46.48 -17.90 -10.20
N SER A 132 47.47 -17.06 -9.92
CA SER A 132 48.18 -16.08 -10.74
C SER A 132 49.33 -16.62 -11.62
N HIS A 133 49.80 -15.77 -12.56
CA HIS A 133 51.17 -15.56 -13.11
C HIS A 133 51.16 -15.40 -14.65
N GLU A 134 51.45 -14.20 -15.17
CA GLU A 134 52.76 -13.63 -15.56
C GLU A 134 53.22 -13.98 -16.99
N ASP A 135 53.33 -12.90 -17.78
CA ASP A 135 54.44 -12.52 -18.65
C ASP A 135 54.64 -13.12 -20.07
N SER A 136 55.10 -12.19 -20.93
CA SER A 136 55.92 -12.37 -22.14
C SER A 136 55.29 -12.68 -23.50
N ASN A 137 55.19 -11.59 -24.28
CA ASN A 137 56.03 -11.30 -25.45
C ASN A 137 55.75 -11.96 -26.83
N ASP A 138 55.87 -11.09 -27.83
CA ASP A 138 56.32 -11.29 -29.22
C ASP A 138 55.39 -11.89 -30.32
N LYS A 139 55.12 -10.98 -31.28
CA LYS A 139 55.30 -11.14 -32.74
C LYS A 139 54.20 -11.67 -33.68
N GLN A 140 54.05 -10.86 -34.73
CA GLN A 140 53.77 -11.16 -36.16
C GLN A 140 52.30 -11.17 -36.60
N ARG A 141 51.85 -10.22 -37.45
CA ARG A 141 52.23 -9.86 -38.85
C ARG A 141 51.38 -10.63 -39.87
N ILE A 142 50.46 -9.88 -40.50
CA ILE A 142 49.99 -9.96 -41.91
C ILE A 142 49.36 -11.27 -42.38
N LYS A 143 48.10 -11.17 -42.83
CA LYS A 143 47.72 -11.35 -44.25
C LYS A 143 46.42 -10.64 -44.55
#